data_AF-A0A429MI81-F1
#
_entry.id   AF-A0A429MI81-F1
#
_cell.length_a   1.000
_cell.length_b   1.000
_cell.length_c   1.000
_cell.angle_alpha   90.00
_cell.angle_beta   90.00
_cell.angle_gamma   90.00
#
_symmetry.space_group_name_H-M   'P 1'
#
loop_
_entity.id
_entity.type
_entity.pdbx_description
1 polymer ?
#
loop_
_entity_poly.entity_id
_entity_poly.type
_entity_poly.pdbx_seq_one_letter_code
_entity_poly.pdbx_strand_id
1 'polypeptide(L)'
;MNVLNANDIVISSLDSVRSLQVNARSLTVFNGENTLTESLNKGDQDISNEAWQIALQRYEIIKPLIEYSTTELVENRANEYDVNRSTLWKWLKDYRENNSLMALIPKKRGWTTEKSRLSPQVSNIIKQAINDEYLNAKKPSISKTIEIVKAECSRLQLEAPHENSIRRRIEALNDYQVTKARL
;
A
#
# COMPACT_ATOMS: atom_id res chain seq x y z
N MET A 1 7.68 12.60 -26.39
CA MET A 1 8.03 13.31 -25.13
C MET A 1 6.78 13.34 -24.27
N ASN A 2 6.75 12.60 -23.16
CA ASN A 2 5.61 12.65 -22.24
C ASN A 2 5.82 13.83 -21.30
N VAL A 3 5.24 14.98 -21.65
CA VAL A 3 5.21 16.14 -20.75
C VAL A 3 4.13 15.85 -19.72
N LEU A 4 4.55 15.51 -18.49
CA LEU A 4 3.65 15.42 -17.34
C LEU A 4 3.32 16.85 -16.90
N ASN A 5 2.21 17.39 -17.39
CA ASN A 5 1.62 18.61 -16.82
C ASN A 5 0.75 18.21 -15.62
N ALA A 6 1.06 18.73 -14.43
CA ALA A 6 0.33 18.44 -13.20
C ALA A 6 -1.16 18.88 -13.22
N ASN A 7 -1.55 19.74 -14.17
CA ASN A 7 -2.92 20.27 -14.28
C ASN A 7 -3.79 19.55 -15.31
N ASP A 8 -3.20 18.85 -16.28
CA ASP A 8 -3.94 18.29 -17.41
C ASP A 8 -3.69 16.79 -17.50
N ILE A 9 -4.77 16.02 -17.48
CA ILE A 9 -4.72 14.57 -17.58
C ILE A 9 -5.15 14.18 -19.00
N VAL A 10 -4.34 13.36 -19.66
CA VAL A 10 -4.68 12.79 -20.97
C VAL A 10 -5.28 11.41 -20.74
N ILE A 11 -6.57 11.27 -21.04
CA ILE A 11 -7.30 10.00 -20.92
C ILE A 11 -7.42 9.41 -22.33
N SER A 12 -6.80 8.26 -22.55
CA SER A 12 -6.99 7.45 -23.76
C SER A 12 -7.94 6.29 -23.45
N SER A 13 -9.00 6.13 -24.25
CA SER A 13 -9.84 4.93 -24.18
C SER A 13 -9.10 3.74 -24.78
N LEU A 14 -9.17 2.57 -24.15
CA LEU A 14 -8.53 1.35 -24.65
C LEU A 14 -9.10 0.90 -26.00
N ASP A 15 -10.35 1.28 -26.31
CA ASP A 15 -11.07 0.88 -27.52
C ASP A 15 -11.06 1.98 -28.60
N SER A 16 -10.42 3.12 -28.35
CA SER A 16 -10.39 4.25 -29.27
C SER A 16 -9.05 4.95 -29.29
N VAL A 17 -8.54 5.24 -30.50
CA VAL A 17 -7.31 6.02 -30.71
C VAL A 17 -7.47 7.49 -30.26
N ARG A 18 -8.67 7.89 -29.82
CA ARG A 18 -8.93 9.25 -29.33
C ARG A 18 -8.46 9.40 -27.88
N SER A 19 -7.53 10.32 -27.69
CA SER A 19 -7.15 10.86 -26.39
C SER A 19 -7.97 12.12 -26.09
N LEU A 20 -8.52 12.22 -24.88
CA LEU A 20 -9.17 13.42 -24.37
C LEU A 20 -8.27 14.08 -23.32
N GLN A 21 -7.96 15.36 -23.51
CA GLN A 21 -7.28 16.16 -22.51
C GLN A 21 -8.33 16.79 -21.61
N VAL A 22 -8.26 16.51 -20.31
CA VAL A 22 -9.16 17.07 -19.31
C VAL A 22 -8.37 17.82 -18.26
N ASN A 23 -8.93 18.94 -17.81
CA ASN A 23 -8.34 19.66 -16.70
C ASN A 23 -8.62 18.91 -15.38
N ALA A 24 -7.59 18.71 -14.57
CA ALA A 24 -7.70 17.99 -13.31
C ALA A 24 -8.67 18.67 -12.32
N ARG A 25 -8.84 20.00 -12.39
CA ARG A 25 -9.73 20.76 -11.49
C ARG A 25 -11.21 20.62 -11.83
N SER A 26 -11.54 20.21 -13.04
CA SER A 26 -12.92 19.96 -13.46
C SER A 26 -13.40 18.53 -13.18
N LEU A 27 -12.55 17.69 -12.59
CA LEU A 27 -12.91 16.31 -12.28
C LEU A 27 -13.81 16.26 -11.04
N THR A 28 -14.97 15.65 -11.19
CA THR A 28 -15.86 15.28 -10.09
C THR A 28 -15.72 13.79 -9.80
N VAL A 29 -15.87 13.39 -8.54
CA VAL A 29 -15.90 11.97 -8.17
C VAL A 29 -17.06 11.29 -8.88
N PHE A 30 -16.76 10.31 -9.72
CA PHE A 30 -17.78 9.50 -10.39
C PHE A 30 -18.16 8.34 -9.47
N ASN A 31 -19.30 8.47 -8.78
CA ASN A 31 -19.89 7.41 -7.94
C ASN A 31 -20.73 6.44 -8.79
N GLY A 32 -20.14 5.87 -9.84
CA GLY A 32 -20.77 4.77 -10.57
C GLY A 32 -20.61 3.47 -9.79
N GLU A 33 -21.68 2.69 -9.64
CA GLU A 33 -21.63 1.31 -9.15
C GLU A 33 -20.87 0.45 -10.16
N ASN A 34 -19.54 0.49 -10.12
CA ASN A 34 -18.69 -0.30 -11.00
C ASN A 34 -17.64 -1.03 -10.18
N THR A 35 -17.85 -2.34 -10.04
CA THR A 35 -16.99 -3.32 -9.37
C THR A 35 -15.56 -3.33 -9.91
N LEU A 36 -15.33 -2.82 -11.13
CA LEU A 36 -13.99 -2.64 -11.70
C LEU A 36 -13.20 -1.51 -11.02
N THR A 37 -13.87 -0.42 -10.60
CA THR A 37 -13.22 0.74 -9.94
C THR A 37 -12.69 0.37 -8.55
N GLU A 38 -13.37 -0.52 -7.84
CA GLU A 38 -12.88 -1.11 -6.60
C GLU A 38 -11.62 -1.95 -6.81
N SER A 39 -11.47 -2.59 -7.97
CA SER A 39 -10.33 -3.46 -8.29
C SER A 39 -9.06 -2.70 -8.72
N LEU A 40 -9.21 -1.53 -9.38
CA LEU A 40 -8.10 -0.69 -9.83
C LEU A 40 -7.46 0.13 -8.69
N ASN A 41 -8.22 0.36 -7.61
CA ASN A 41 -7.72 1.02 -6.41
C ASN A 41 -7.04 0.05 -5.41
N LYS A 42 -6.87 -1.24 -5.75
CA LYS A 42 -6.25 -2.28 -4.90
C LYS A 42 -4.71 -2.19 -4.79
N GLY A 43 -4.11 -1.06 -5.18
CA GLY A 43 -2.67 -0.80 -5.01
C GLY A 43 -2.30 -0.23 -3.64
N ASP A 44 -3.24 0.44 -2.98
CA ASP A 44 -3.05 1.01 -1.64
C ASP A 44 -4.12 0.43 -0.72
N GLN A 45 -3.68 -0.24 0.33
CA GLN A 45 -4.56 -0.85 1.31
C GLN A 45 -5.47 0.20 1.95
N ASP A 46 -6.77 0.13 1.64
CA ASP A 46 -7.87 0.38 2.59
C ASP A 46 -7.61 1.56 3.55
N ILE A 47 -7.27 2.72 2.98
CA ILE A 47 -7.12 3.96 3.73
C ILE A 47 -8.53 4.40 4.06
N SER A 48 -8.94 4.27 5.33
CA SER A 48 -10.26 4.76 5.72
C SER A 48 -10.37 6.26 5.45
N ASN A 49 -11.57 6.74 5.14
CA ASN A 49 -11.83 8.16 4.99
C ASN A 49 -11.31 8.96 6.18
N GLU A 50 -11.43 8.42 7.40
CA GLU A 50 -10.89 9.04 8.62
C GLU A 50 -9.36 9.19 8.57
N ALA A 51 -8.64 8.14 8.17
CA ALA A 51 -7.19 8.17 8.05
C ALA A 51 -6.72 9.19 6.99
N TRP A 52 -7.47 9.32 5.90
CA TRP A 52 -7.25 10.33 4.86
C TRP A 52 -7.49 11.75 5.38
N GLN A 53 -8.59 11.98 6.10
CA GLN A 53 -8.87 13.29 6.72
C GLN A 53 -7.79 13.69 7.72
N ILE A 54 -7.28 12.74 8.53
CA ILE A 54 -6.18 13.02 9.44
C ILE A 54 -4.90 13.40 8.67
N ALA A 55 -4.62 12.73 7.54
CA ALA A 55 -3.46 13.09 6.71
C ALA A 55 -3.58 14.52 6.14
N LEU A 56 -4.78 14.92 5.68
CA LEU A 56 -5.07 16.28 5.23
C LEU A 56 -4.90 17.31 6.35
N GLN A 57 -5.41 17.03 7.55
CA GLN A 57 -5.22 17.89 8.72
C GLN A 57 -3.74 18.07 9.06
N ARG A 58 -2.98 16.97 9.09
CA ARG A 58 -1.52 17.02 9.31
C ARG A 58 -0.81 17.84 8.25
N TYR A 59 -1.20 17.68 7.00
CA TYR A 59 -0.64 18.44 5.89
C TYR A 59 -0.86 19.94 6.08
N GLU A 60 -2.07 20.38 6.38
CA GLU A 60 -2.37 21.80 6.60
C GLU A 60 -1.58 22.39 7.78
N ILE A 61 -1.34 21.61 8.84
CA ILE A 61 -0.50 22.04 9.96
C ILE A 61 0.95 22.26 9.50
N ILE A 62 1.54 21.34 8.74
CA ILE A 62 2.95 21.44 8.33
C ILE A 62 3.19 22.31 7.10
N LYS A 63 2.16 22.58 6.29
CA LYS A 63 2.23 23.28 5.00
C LYS A 63 3.12 24.54 4.99
N PRO A 64 2.98 25.49 5.92
CA PRO A 64 3.83 26.69 5.92
C PRO A 64 5.29 26.42 6.29
N LEU A 65 5.61 25.24 6.82
CA LEU A 65 6.93 24.84 7.29
C LEU A 65 7.65 23.89 6.31
N ILE A 66 7.01 23.48 5.21
CA ILE A 66 7.57 22.47 4.29
C ILE A 66 8.86 22.98 3.64
N GLU A 67 8.83 24.17 3.04
CA GLU A 67 9.98 24.76 2.33
C GLU A 67 11.06 25.24 3.29
N TYR A 68 10.67 25.86 4.40
CA TYR A 68 11.58 26.40 5.39
C TYR A 68 11.04 26.21 6.80
N SER A 69 11.88 25.67 7.70
CA SER A 69 11.52 25.42 9.09
C SER A 69 12.69 25.71 10.01
N THR A 70 12.48 26.56 11.01
CA THR A 70 13.39 26.72 12.16
C THR A 70 12.80 26.07 13.40
N THR A 71 13.63 25.81 14.41
CA THR A 71 13.15 25.27 15.71
C THR A 71 12.03 26.12 16.31
N GLU A 72 12.18 27.46 16.27
CA GLU A 72 11.20 28.40 16.80
C GLU A 72 9.86 28.36 16.02
N LEU A 73 9.91 28.36 14.68
CA LEU A 73 8.69 28.28 13.86
C LEU A 73 7.93 26.98 14.10
N VAL A 74 8.65 25.87 14.22
CA VAL A 74 8.06 24.56 14.51
C VAL A 74 7.47 24.54 15.92
N GLU A 75 8.11 25.16 16.90
CA GLU A 75 7.63 25.22 18.28
C GLU A 75 6.38 26.09 18.42
N ASN A 76 6.35 27.25 17.75
CA ASN A 76 5.16 28.11 17.70
C ASN A 76 3.98 27.39 17.04
N ARG A 77 4.21 26.71 15.90
CA ARG A 77 3.19 25.94 15.21
C ARG A 77 2.71 24.72 16.02
N ALA A 78 3.62 24.07 16.72
CA ALA A 78 3.31 22.98 17.64
C ALA A 78 2.36 23.44 18.75
N ASN A 79 2.63 24.60 19.35
CA ASN A 79 1.78 25.20 20.39
C ASN A 79 0.42 25.66 19.84
N GLU A 80 0.37 26.22 18.61
CA GLU A 80 -0.87 26.66 17.96
C GLU A 80 -1.89 25.53 17.78
N TYR A 81 -1.42 24.31 17.45
CA TYR A 81 -2.27 23.15 17.19
C TYR A 81 -2.26 22.10 18.30
N ASP A 82 -1.65 22.40 19.45
CA ASP A 82 -1.47 21.44 20.57
C ASP A 82 -0.86 20.10 20.14
N VAL A 83 0.16 20.17 19.26
CA VAL A 83 0.89 18.99 18.76
C VAL A 83 2.31 19.01 19.31
N ASN A 84 2.82 17.85 19.75
CA ASN A 84 4.20 17.76 20.21
C ASN A 84 5.20 18.14 19.09
N ARG A 85 6.17 19.01 19.41
CA ARG A 85 7.25 19.43 18.49
C ARG A 85 7.93 18.27 17.76
N SER A 86 8.18 17.16 18.44
CA SER A 86 8.80 15.96 17.84
C SER A 86 7.91 15.30 16.78
N THR A 87 6.59 15.33 16.97
CA THR A 87 5.61 14.84 16.00
C THR A 87 5.59 15.71 14.75
N LEU A 88 5.65 17.04 14.92
CA LEU A 88 5.71 17.97 13.79
C LEU A 88 6.97 17.76 12.95
N TRP A 89 8.13 17.61 13.60
CA TRP A 89 9.38 17.28 12.92
C TRP A 89 9.30 15.96 12.16
N LYS A 90 8.64 14.95 12.75
CA LYS A 90 8.42 13.67 12.09
C LYS A 90 7.56 13.82 10.84
N TRP A 91 6.46 14.55 10.90
CA TRP A 91 5.61 14.81 9.73
C TRP A 91 6.35 15.60 8.64
N LEU A 92 7.12 16.62 9.02
CA LEU A 92 7.95 17.38 8.08
C LEU A 92 8.99 16.49 7.39
N LYS A 93 9.67 15.63 8.16
CA LYS A 93 10.63 14.67 7.62
C LYS A 93 9.94 13.70 6.65
N ASP A 94 8.89 13.02 7.11
CA ASP A 94 8.15 12.03 6.34
C ASP A 94 7.63 12.65 5.02
N TYR A 95 7.14 13.89 5.05
CA TYR A 95 6.68 14.60 3.86
C TYR A 95 7.81 15.03 2.93
N ARG A 96 8.90 15.60 3.45
CA ARG A 96 10.04 16.06 2.62
C ARG A 96 10.75 14.91 1.89
N GLU A 97 10.83 13.74 2.51
CA GLU A 97 11.45 12.56 1.89
C GLU A 97 10.58 11.93 0.79
N ASN A 98 9.25 11.95 0.94
CA ASN A 98 8.34 11.23 0.05
C ASN A 98 7.53 12.15 -0.89
N ASN A 99 7.52 13.46 -0.63
CA ASN A 99 6.70 14.48 -1.29
C ASN A 99 5.23 14.06 -1.51
N SER A 100 4.64 13.39 -0.51
CA SER A 100 3.34 12.73 -0.64
C SER A 100 2.51 12.83 0.64
N LEU A 101 1.20 13.08 0.50
CA LEU A 101 0.24 13.04 1.60
C LEU A 101 0.14 11.65 2.22
N MET A 102 0.46 10.59 1.47
CA MET A 102 0.43 9.21 1.97
C MET A 102 1.41 9.01 3.14
N ALA A 103 2.53 9.76 3.14
CA ALA A 103 3.51 9.70 4.23
C ALA A 103 2.95 10.24 5.56
N LEU A 104 1.89 11.06 5.51
CA LEU A 104 1.23 11.64 6.67
C LEU A 104 0.07 10.80 7.19
N ILE A 105 -0.29 9.70 6.52
CA ILE A 105 -1.36 8.82 6.98
C ILE A 105 -0.99 8.23 8.35
N PRO A 106 -1.93 8.18 9.31
CA PRO A 106 -1.74 7.48 10.57
C PRO A 106 -1.33 6.02 10.34
N LYS A 107 -0.12 5.67 10.74
CA LYS A 107 0.33 4.28 10.71
C LYS A 107 -0.54 3.47 11.68
N LYS A 108 -1.12 2.36 11.21
CA LYS A 108 -1.91 1.44 12.05
C LYS A 108 -1.08 1.05 13.28
N ARG A 109 -1.65 1.25 14.48
CA ARG A 109 -1.01 0.84 15.74
C ARG A 109 -1.04 -0.69 15.82
N GLY A 110 0.04 -1.29 16.28
CA GLY A 110 0.15 -2.74 16.48
C GLY A 110 0.93 -3.47 15.38
N TRP A 111 0.74 -4.78 15.33
CA TRP A 111 1.47 -5.70 14.46
C TRP A 111 0.95 -5.59 13.02
N THR A 112 1.82 -5.27 12.06
CA THR A 112 1.45 -5.19 10.64
C THR A 112 1.69 -6.52 9.95
N THR A 113 0.99 -6.81 8.85
CA THR A 113 1.21 -8.02 8.03
C THR A 113 2.67 -8.18 7.61
N GLU A 114 3.38 -7.07 7.41
CA GLU A 114 4.81 -7.05 7.05
C GLU A 114 5.74 -7.44 8.20
N LYS A 115 5.38 -7.12 9.44
CA LYS A 115 6.10 -7.58 10.62
C LYS A 115 5.47 -8.90 11.01
N SER A 116 5.95 -10.04 10.51
CA SER A 116 5.42 -11.36 10.86
C SER A 116 6.17 -11.96 12.05
N ARG A 117 5.51 -12.82 12.86
CA ARG A 117 6.20 -13.55 13.96
C ARG A 117 7.11 -14.65 13.44
N LEU A 118 6.93 -15.01 12.17
CA LEU A 118 7.78 -15.95 11.47
C LEU A 118 9.13 -15.30 11.16
N SER A 119 10.20 -16.09 11.28
CA SER A 119 11.52 -15.64 10.87
C SER A 119 11.50 -15.18 9.40
N PRO A 120 12.37 -14.23 9.01
CA PRO A 120 12.48 -13.79 7.62
C PRO A 120 12.70 -14.95 6.65
N GLN A 121 13.49 -15.95 7.06
CA GLN A 121 13.79 -17.14 6.27
C GLN A 121 12.54 -17.99 6.01
N VAL A 122 11.75 -18.31 7.04
CA VAL A 122 10.49 -19.06 6.88
C VAL A 122 9.48 -18.25 6.06
N SER A 123 9.46 -16.93 6.22
CA SER A 123 8.60 -16.07 5.41
C SER A 123 8.97 -16.08 3.93
N ASN A 124 10.25 -16.15 3.60
CA ASN A 124 10.72 -16.27 2.23
C ASN A 124 10.37 -17.63 1.62
N ILE A 125 10.54 -18.73 2.36
CA ILE A 125 10.15 -20.07 1.92
C ILE A 125 8.65 -20.11 1.56
N ILE A 126 7.80 -19.53 2.41
CA ILE A 126 6.35 -19.47 2.12
C ILE A 126 6.08 -18.66 0.86
N LYS A 127 6.72 -17.50 0.68
CA LYS A 127 6.54 -16.67 -0.52
C LYS A 127 6.95 -17.41 -1.79
N GLN A 128 8.09 -18.10 -1.76
CA GLN A 128 8.59 -18.90 -2.88
C GLN A 128 7.64 -20.04 -3.22
N ALA A 129 7.23 -20.84 -2.23
CA ALA A 129 6.31 -21.95 -2.45
C ALA A 129 4.95 -21.47 -3.00
N ILE A 130 4.45 -20.32 -2.56
CA ILE A 130 3.22 -19.73 -3.14
C ILE A 130 3.44 -19.36 -4.61
N ASN A 131 4.55 -18.71 -4.93
CA ASN A 131 4.83 -18.26 -6.29
C ASN A 131 5.06 -19.43 -7.26
N ASP A 132 5.85 -20.41 -6.85
CA ASP A 132 6.34 -21.45 -7.75
C ASP A 132 5.31 -22.59 -7.89
N GLU A 133 4.60 -22.91 -6.80
CA GLU A 133 3.65 -24.01 -6.76
C GLU A 133 2.21 -23.50 -6.87
N TYR A 134 1.75 -22.64 -5.95
CA TYR A 134 0.33 -22.27 -5.90
C TYR A 134 -0.11 -21.43 -7.13
N LEU A 135 0.70 -20.43 -7.51
CA LEU A 135 0.47 -19.55 -8.66
C LEU A 135 0.92 -20.20 -9.98
N ASN A 136 0.43 -21.41 -10.23
CA ASN A 136 0.78 -22.21 -11.39
C ASN A 136 -0.47 -22.65 -12.17
N ALA A 137 -0.36 -22.72 -13.51
CA ALA A 137 -1.41 -23.19 -14.42
C ALA A 137 -1.90 -24.62 -14.08
N LYS A 138 -1.06 -25.44 -13.45
CA LYS A 138 -1.44 -26.79 -12.97
C LYS A 138 -2.47 -26.78 -11.83
N LYS A 139 -2.77 -25.60 -11.25
CA LYS A 139 -3.76 -25.41 -10.17
C LYS A 139 -3.58 -26.37 -8.97
N PRO A 140 -2.37 -26.52 -8.40
CA PRO A 140 -2.23 -27.35 -7.19
C PRO A 140 -3.06 -26.77 -6.03
N SER A 141 -3.46 -27.66 -5.11
CA SER A 141 -4.30 -27.29 -3.97
C SER A 141 -3.49 -26.55 -2.90
N ILE A 142 -4.18 -25.79 -2.05
CA ILE A 142 -3.58 -25.12 -0.88
C ILE A 142 -2.86 -26.13 0.01
N SER A 143 -3.45 -27.32 0.21
CA SER A 143 -2.84 -28.40 0.99
C SER A 143 -1.51 -28.85 0.41
N LYS A 144 -1.38 -28.89 -0.92
CA LYS A 144 -0.12 -29.25 -1.57
C LYS A 144 0.97 -28.21 -1.32
N THR A 145 0.62 -26.93 -1.43
CA THR A 145 1.55 -25.84 -1.11
C THR A 145 2.00 -25.89 0.36
N ILE A 146 1.10 -26.21 1.29
CA ILE A 146 1.43 -26.37 2.72
C ILE A 146 2.42 -27.52 2.92
N GLU A 147 2.20 -28.66 2.27
CA GLU A 147 3.10 -29.81 2.33
C GLU A 147 4.51 -29.44 1.85
N ILE A 148 4.61 -28.73 0.73
CA ILE A 148 5.89 -28.28 0.16
C ILE A 148 6.61 -27.31 1.10
N VAL A 149 5.91 -26.33 1.68
CA VAL A 149 6.49 -25.42 2.68
C VAL A 149 7.04 -26.20 3.87
N LYS A 150 6.31 -27.18 4.39
CA LYS A 150 6.76 -28.01 5.53
C LYS A 150 7.98 -28.84 5.17
N ALA A 151 7.98 -29.47 3.99
CA ALA A 151 9.10 -30.25 3.49
C ALA A 151 10.37 -29.39 3.35
N GLU A 152 10.23 -28.17 2.82
CA GLU A 152 11.34 -27.25 2.63
C GLU A 152 11.88 -26.70 3.96
N CYS A 153 11.00 -26.39 4.91
CA CYS A 153 11.43 -26.03 6.27
C CYS A 153 12.20 -27.19 6.94
N SER A 154 11.71 -28.42 6.80
CA SER A 154 12.37 -29.61 7.34
C SER A 154 13.75 -29.85 6.71
N ARG A 155 13.87 -29.70 5.39
CA ARG A 155 15.13 -29.80 4.65
C ARG A 155 16.18 -28.81 5.14
N LEU A 156 15.75 -27.62 5.53
CA LEU A 156 16.59 -26.54 6.05
C LEU A 156 16.72 -26.53 7.58
N GLN A 157 16.20 -27.56 8.27
CA GLN A 157 16.22 -27.68 9.74
C GLN A 157 15.58 -26.48 10.46
N LEU A 158 14.54 -25.90 9.85
CA LEU A 158 13.76 -24.79 10.40
C LEU A 158 12.47 -25.30 11.05
N GLU A 159 12.00 -24.59 12.07
CA GLU A 159 10.67 -24.83 12.62
C GLU A 159 9.59 -24.51 11.58
N ALA A 160 8.78 -25.51 11.25
CA ALA A 160 7.74 -25.36 10.25
C ALA A 160 6.62 -24.43 10.76
N PRO A 161 6.13 -23.51 9.92
CA PRO A 161 5.03 -22.63 10.28
C PRO A 161 3.72 -23.41 10.44
N HIS A 162 2.80 -22.88 11.23
CA HIS A 162 1.45 -23.44 11.34
C HIS A 162 0.71 -23.34 10.00
N GLU A 163 -0.10 -24.34 9.64
CA GLU A 163 -0.80 -24.42 8.35
C GLU A 163 -1.68 -23.20 8.08
N ASN A 164 -2.43 -22.76 9.11
CA ASN A 164 -3.25 -21.55 9.03
C ASN A 164 -2.45 -20.28 8.70
N SER A 165 -1.16 -20.21 9.07
CA SER A 165 -0.31 -19.07 8.71
C SER A 165 0.00 -19.04 7.22
N ILE A 166 0.13 -20.21 6.59
CA ILE A 166 0.33 -20.33 5.14
C ILE A 166 -1.01 -20.05 4.43
N ARG A 167 -2.11 -20.66 4.91
CA ARG A 167 -3.45 -20.48 4.32
C ARG A 167 -3.86 -19.01 4.27
N ARG A 168 -3.72 -18.28 5.39
CA ARG A 168 -4.01 -16.84 5.45
C ARG A 168 -3.19 -16.01 4.46
N ARG A 169 -1.95 -16.42 4.16
CA ARG A 169 -1.10 -15.72 3.19
C ARG A 169 -1.53 -15.98 1.75
N ILE A 170 -2.03 -17.18 1.46
CA ILE A 170 -2.62 -17.52 0.17
C ILE A 170 -3.95 -16.77 -0.01
N GLU A 171 -4.80 -16.75 1.01
CA GLU A 171 -6.09 -16.01 1.00
C GLU A 171 -5.91 -14.50 0.89
N ALA A 172 -4.76 -13.96 1.32
CA ALA A 172 -4.43 -12.54 1.18
C ALA A 172 -3.92 -12.15 -0.23
N LEU A 173 -3.77 -13.11 -1.16
CA LEU A 173 -3.38 -12.80 -2.54
C LEU A 173 -4.54 -12.12 -3.28
N ASN A 174 -4.19 -11.33 -4.30
CA ASN A 174 -5.20 -10.68 -5.13
C ASN A 174 -5.87 -11.71 -6.08
N ASP A 175 -7.19 -11.86 -5.98
CA ASP A 175 -7.99 -12.80 -6.80
C ASP A 175 -7.74 -12.69 -8.31
N TYR A 176 -7.52 -11.47 -8.82
CA TYR A 176 -7.19 -11.25 -10.22
C TYR A 176 -5.82 -11.84 -10.58
N GLN A 177 -4.81 -11.62 -9.73
CA GLN A 177 -3.47 -12.18 -9.93
C GLN A 177 -3.50 -13.71 -9.85
N VAL A 178 -4.25 -14.26 -8.90
CA VAL A 178 -4.43 -15.71 -8.74
C VAL A 178 -5.09 -16.29 -9.99
N THR A 179 -6.18 -15.68 -10.46
CA THR A 179 -6.90 -16.15 -11.66
C THR A 179 -6.01 -16.07 -12.90
N LYS A 180 -5.27 -14.96 -13.08
CA LYS A 180 -4.33 -14.78 -14.19
C LYS A 180 -3.21 -15.82 -14.19
N ALA A 181 -2.62 -16.11 -13.04
CA ALA A 181 -1.50 -17.05 -12.92
C ALA A 181 -1.95 -18.51 -13.05
N ARG A 182 -3.21 -18.79 -12.69
CA ARG A 182 -3.78 -20.14 -12.70
C ARG A 182 -4.72 -20.38 -13.89
N LEU A 183 -4.72 -19.54 -14.92
CA LEU A 183 -5.48 -19.78 -16.16
C LEU A 183 -4.88 -20.95 -16.94
#